data_AF-A0A257QME3-F1
#
_entry.id   AF-A0A257QME3-F1
#
_cell.length_a   1.000
_cell.length_b   1.000
_cell.length_c   1.000
_cell.angle_alpha   90.00
_cell.angle_beta   90.00
_cell.angle_gamma   90.00
#
_symmetry.space_group_name_H-M   'P 1'
#
loop_
_entity.id
_entity.type
_entity.pdbx_description
1 polymer ?
#
loop_
_entity_poly.entity_id
_entity_poly.type
_entity_poly.pdbx_seq_one_letter_code
_entity_poly.pdbx_strand_id
1 'polypeptide(L)' 'MAQATHTDAAKLHEDAAKAHHDAATMHGKSDTKAAVDSSHKAHGLSEKAHATSTQAAQKSTQAPAHAK' A
#
# COMPACT_ATOMS: atom_id res chain seq x y z
N MET A 1 -19.01 -6.35 1.44
CA MET A 1 -17.60 -6.83 1.61
C MET A 1 -16.54 -5.90 0.98
N ALA A 2 -16.89 -4.97 0.07
CA ALA A 2 -15.92 -4.05 -0.55
C ALA A 2 -15.36 -2.94 0.38
N GLN A 3 -16.11 -2.51 1.39
CA GLN A 3 -15.64 -1.49 2.34
C GLN A 3 -14.41 -1.94 3.15
N ALA A 4 -14.35 -3.23 3.53
CA ALA A 4 -13.22 -3.78 4.27
C ALA A 4 -11.91 -3.69 3.47
N THR A 5 -11.98 -3.89 2.14
CA THR A 5 -10.80 -3.90 1.27
C THR A 5 -10.27 -2.49 0.96
N HIS A 6 -11.11 -1.46 0.98
CA HIS A 6 -10.65 -0.08 0.80
C HIS A 6 -9.96 0.46 2.06
N THR A 7 -10.48 0.15 3.25
CA THR A 7 -9.83 0.50 4.51
C THR A 7 -8.49 -0.20 4.67
N ASP A 8 -8.38 -1.47 4.27
CA ASP A 8 -7.13 -2.23 4.31
C ASP A 8 -6.10 -1.66 3.33
N ALA A 9 -6.52 -1.30 2.11
CA ALA A 9 -5.66 -0.65 1.13
C ALA A 9 -5.16 0.73 1.59
N ALA A 10 -6.02 1.52 2.25
CA ALA A 10 -5.63 2.80 2.82
C ALA A 10 -4.57 2.63 3.91
N LYS A 11 -4.78 1.65 4.80
CA LYS A 11 -3.84 1.33 5.88
C LYS A 11 -2.48 0.87 5.35
N LEU A 12 -2.48 0.04 4.30
CA LEU A 12 -1.24 -0.38 3.62
C LEU A 12 -0.53 0.81 2.95
N HIS A 13 -1.27 1.78 2.41
CA HIS A 13 -0.70 3.01 1.84
C HIS A 13 -0.03 3.87 2.92
N GLU A 14 -0.67 4.01 4.08
CA GLU A 14 -0.09 4.73 5.24
C GLU A 14 1.20 4.04 5.73
N ASP A 15 1.20 2.70 5.84
CA ASP A 15 2.37 1.92 6.23
C ASP A 15 3.52 2.06 5.21
N ALA A 16 3.21 2.04 3.91
CA ALA A 16 4.19 2.25 2.84
C ALA A 16 4.78 3.68 2.88
N ALA A 17 3.95 4.70 3.08
CA ALA A 17 4.39 6.09 3.22
C ALA A 17 5.32 6.26 4.43
N LYS A 18 5.00 5.60 5.55
CA LYS A 18 5.82 5.61 6.76
C LYS A 18 7.18 4.94 6.53
N ALA A 19 7.20 3.78 5.85
CA ALA A 19 8.42 3.09 5.49
C ALA A 19 9.32 3.91 4.54
N HIS A 20 8.73 4.63 3.58
CA HIS A 20 9.48 5.57 2.72
C HIS A 20 10.07 6.74 3.53
N HIS A 21 9.32 7.28 4.49
CA HIS A 21 9.81 8.34 5.37
C HIS A 21 10.96 7.88 6.27
N ASP A 22 10.86 6.68 6.85
CA ASP A 22 11.95 6.06 7.62
C ASP A 22 13.18 5.80 6.75
N ALA A 23 13.00 5.29 5.52
CA ALA A 23 14.08 5.11 4.56
C ALA A 23 14.82 6.42 4.27
N ALA A 24 14.08 7.51 4.02
CA ALA A 24 14.66 8.84 3.78
C ALA A 24 15.41 9.37 5.02
N THR A 25 14.87 9.15 6.21
CA THR A 25 15.49 9.53 7.48
C THR A 25 16.78 8.76 7.73
N MET A 26 16.81 7.45 7.44
CA MET A 26 18.00 6.62 7.59
C MET A 26 19.06 6.90 6.51
N HIS A 27 18.63 7.25 5.30
CA HIS A 27 19.52 7.74 4.24
C HIS A 27 20.22 9.04 4.67
N GLY A 28 19.50 9.95 5.34
CA GLY A 28 20.08 11.16 5.94
C GLY A 28 21.03 10.90 7.11
N LYS A 29 20.96 9.74 7.76
CA LYS A 29 21.87 9.29 8.83
C LYS A 29 23.06 8.46 8.30
N SER A 30 23.22 8.35 6.98
CA SER A 30 24.23 7.53 6.29
C SER A 30 24.16 6.02 6.60
N ASP A 31 23.02 5.52 7.08
CA ASP A 31 22.79 4.09 7.26
C ASP A 31 22.16 3.49 6.00
N THR A 32 22.98 3.40 4.96
CA THR A 32 22.55 3.03 3.59
C THR A 32 21.93 1.63 3.55
N LYS A 33 22.39 0.71 4.40
CA LYS A 33 21.85 -0.65 4.47
C LYS A 33 20.42 -0.65 5.00
N ALA A 34 20.15 0.10 6.06
CA ALA A 34 18.82 0.21 6.63
C ALA A 34 17.84 0.98 5.73
N ALA A 35 18.34 1.97 4.98
CA ALA A 35 17.55 2.69 3.97
C ALA A 35 17.11 1.78 2.82
N VAL A 36 18.01 0.94 2.28
CA VAL A 36 17.69 -0.02 1.22
C VAL A 36 16.67 -1.06 1.69
N ASP A 37 16.84 -1.61 2.90
CA ASP A 37 15.90 -2.57 3.48
C ASP A 37 14.50 -1.96 3.64
N SER A 38 14.43 -0.74 4.17
CA SER A 38 13.18 0.01 4.34
C SER A 38 12.52 0.35 2.99
N SER A 39 13.32 0.69 1.97
CA SER A 39 12.83 0.97 0.62
C SER A 39 12.27 -0.28 -0.06
N HIS A 40 12.93 -1.45 0.08
CA HIS A 40 12.38 -2.71 -0.44
C HIS A 40 11.09 -3.12 0.27
N LYS A 41 11.03 -2.91 1.60
CA LYS A 41 9.82 -3.17 2.38
C LYS A 41 8.67 -2.27 1.95
N ALA A 42 8.94 -0.97 1.74
CA ALA A 42 7.93 -0.01 1.24
C ALA A 42 7.41 -0.38 -0.16
N HIS A 43 8.31 -0.84 -1.04
CA HIS A 43 7.94 -1.31 -2.38
C HIS A 43 6.99 -2.51 -2.31
N GLY A 44 7.34 -3.53 -1.53
CA GLY A 44 6.50 -4.73 -1.39
C GLY A 44 5.15 -4.45 -0.72
N LEU A 45 5.08 -3.48 0.20
CA LEU A 45 3.82 -3.02 0.79
C LEU A 45 2.96 -2.26 -0.24
N SER A 46 3.57 -1.41 -1.05
CA SER A 46 2.90 -0.67 -2.12
C SER A 46 2.32 -1.61 -3.18
N GLU A 47 3.07 -2.64 -3.60
CA GLU A 47 2.57 -3.66 -4.53
C GLU A 47 1.38 -4.44 -3.96
N LYS A 48 1.43 -4.81 -2.68
CA LYS A 48 0.30 -5.45 -1.99
C LYS A 48 -0.90 -4.51 -1.88
N ALA A 49 -0.68 -3.25 -1.53
CA ALA A 49 -1.74 -2.24 -1.48
C ALA A 49 -2.41 -2.08 -2.86
N HIS A 50 -1.61 -2.04 -3.93
CA HIS A 50 -2.09 -1.92 -5.29
C HIS A 50 -2.88 -3.15 -5.74
N ALA A 51 -2.41 -4.36 -5.43
CA ALA A 51 -3.11 -5.60 -5.72
C ALA A 51 -4.43 -5.72 -4.94
N THR A 52 -4.43 -5.37 -3.65
CA THR A 52 -5.63 -5.34 -2.81
C THR A 52 -6.63 -4.30 -3.30
N SER A 53 -6.16 -3.10 -3.65
CA SER A 53 -6.99 -2.03 -4.23
C SER A 53 -7.58 -2.45 -5.58
N THR A 54 -6.79 -3.09 -6.44
CA THR A 54 -7.25 -3.61 -7.74
C THR A 54 -8.30 -4.69 -7.56
N GLN A 55 -8.11 -5.63 -6.63
CA GLN A 55 -9.14 -6.63 -6.29
C GLN A 55 -10.41 -5.98 -5.72
N ALA A 56 -10.27 -4.97 -4.86
CA ALA A 56 -11.40 -4.22 -4.31
C ALA A 56 -12.19 -3.49 -5.40
N ALA A 57 -11.47 -2.85 -6.33
CA ALA A 57 -12.03 -2.15 -7.47
C ALA A 57 -12.71 -3.14 -8.43
N GLN A 58 -12.06 -4.26 -8.76
CA GLN A 58 -12.65 -5.31 -9.61
C GLN A 58 -13.92 -5.90 -8.99
N LYS A 59 -13.91 -6.21 -7.70
CA LYS A 59 -15.10 -6.68 -6.97
C LYS A 59 -16.21 -5.62 -6.90
N SER A 60 -15.85 -4.34 -6.82
CA SER A 60 -16.81 -3.25 -6.86
C SER A 60 -17.38 -3.01 -8.26
N THR A 61 -16.59 -3.21 -9.33
CA THR A 61 -17.07 -3.19 -10.73
C THR A 61 -17.86 -4.46 -11.11
N GLN A 62 -17.75 -5.53 -10.32
CA GLN A 62 -18.59 -6.74 -10.42
C GLN A 62 -19.83 -6.69 -9.52
N ALA A 63 -20.07 -5.58 -8.79
CA ALA A 63 -21.41 -5.32 -8.28
C ALA A 63 -22.32 -5.15 -9.51
N PRO A 64 -23.38 -5.96 -9.66
CA PRO A 64 -24.23 -5.87 -10.83
C PRO A 64 -24.77 -4.44 -10.90
N ALA A 65 -24.57 -3.80 -12.05
CA ALA A 65 -25.34 -2.66 -12.49
C ALA A 65 -26.80 -3.13 -12.69
N HIS A 66 -27.48 -3.43 -11.58
CA HIS A 66 -28.91 -3.63 -11.51
C HIS A 66 -29.42 -2.88 -10.30
N ALA A 67 -29.77 -1.61 -10.53
CA ALA A 67 -30.93 -1.01 -9.88
C ALA A 67 -31.40 0.20 -10.69
N LYS A 68 -32.22 -0.12 -11.69
CA LYS A 68 -33.30 0.66 -12.32
C LYS A 68 -32.96 1.92 -13.11
#